data_AF-A0A2N4X699-F1
#
_entry.id   AF-A0A2N4X699-F1
#
_cell.length_a   1.000
_cell.length_b   1.000
_cell.length_c   1.000
_cell.angle_alpha   90.00
_cell.angle_beta   90.00
_cell.angle_gamma   90.00
#
_symmetry.space_group_name_H-M   'P 1'
#
loop_
_entity.id
_entity.type
_entity.pdbx_description
1 polymer ?
#
loop_
_entity_poly.entity_id
_entity_poly.type
_entity_poly.pdbx_seq_one_letter_code
_entity_poly.pdbx_strand_id
1 'polypeptide(L)'
;MTRQADPRKLARDLLGRDFDDLEADEQRVLRRVAAGSFTGRDADELAQGQASRGDLLADRVAAVGGSWGFIIGFGVVLMIWVVLNSGALEMLGWRPFDAYPFIFLNLMLSMLAAVQAPIILMSQNRQARKDRITARHDYEVNLRTQMEILRLSHRIETLAQAARAERREAGTAPIPGQPEA
;
A
#
# COMPACT_ATOMS: atom_id res chain seq x y z
N MET A 1 -20.15 -9.11 27.88
CA MET A 1 -20.93 -8.53 26.76
C MET A 1 -20.13 -7.39 26.15
N THR A 2 -19.43 -7.65 25.06
CA THR A 2 -18.67 -6.62 24.31
C THR A 2 -19.68 -5.62 23.74
N ARG A 3 -19.73 -4.41 24.29
CA ARG A 3 -20.59 -3.32 23.81
C ARG A 3 -20.22 -3.05 22.35
N GLN A 4 -21.04 -3.52 21.41
CA GLN A 4 -20.90 -3.16 20.00
C GLN A 4 -20.89 -1.64 19.91
N ALA A 5 -19.80 -1.09 19.38
CA ALA A 5 -19.63 0.35 19.30
C ALA A 5 -20.37 0.85 18.07
N ASP A 6 -21.18 1.91 18.21
CA ASP A 6 -21.96 2.47 17.10
C ASP A 6 -21.00 3.06 16.05
N PRO A 7 -21.02 2.58 14.78
CA PRO A 7 -20.15 3.08 13.73
C PRO A 7 -20.31 4.59 13.47
N ARG A 8 -21.49 5.16 13.75
CA ARG A 8 -21.72 6.61 13.62
C ARG A 8 -20.96 7.42 14.65
N LYS A 9 -20.98 6.96 15.90
CA LYS A 9 -20.23 7.58 16.98
C LYS A 9 -18.73 7.44 16.74
N LEU A 10 -18.29 6.28 16.24
CA LEU A 10 -16.90 6.03 15.87
C LEU A 10 -16.40 6.96 14.77
N ALA A 11 -17.21 7.23 13.74
CA ALA A 11 -16.86 8.20 12.70
C ALA A 11 -16.62 9.58 13.29
N ARG A 12 -17.49 10.02 14.21
CA ARG A 12 -17.36 11.33 14.85
C ARG A 12 -16.17 11.41 15.81
N ASP A 13 -15.95 10.38 16.62
CA ASP A 13 -14.89 10.34 17.63
C ASP A 13 -13.48 10.17 17.01
N LEU A 14 -13.36 9.46 15.87
CA LEU A 14 -12.06 9.14 15.25
C LEU A 14 -11.73 10.01 14.04
N LEU A 15 -12.73 10.38 13.22
CA LEU A 15 -12.51 11.10 11.97
C LEU A 15 -13.01 12.55 12.02
N GLY A 16 -13.73 12.93 13.08
CA GLY A 16 -14.34 14.27 13.20
C GLY A 16 -15.39 14.57 12.12
N ARG A 17 -15.84 13.56 11.38
CA ARG A 17 -16.81 13.64 10.28
C ARG A 17 -18.03 12.79 10.61
N ASP A 18 -19.20 13.18 10.10
CA ASP A 18 -20.38 12.33 10.22
C ASP A 18 -20.25 11.11 9.30
N PHE A 19 -20.78 9.98 9.76
CA PHE A 19 -20.65 8.70 9.05
C PHE A 19 -21.24 8.73 7.64
N ASP A 20 -22.30 9.50 7.46
CA ASP A 20 -23.02 9.59 6.19
C ASP A 20 -22.26 10.45 5.15
N ASP A 21 -21.27 11.26 5.58
CA ASP A 21 -20.38 12.06 4.71
C ASP A 21 -19.11 11.29 4.29
N LEU A 22 -18.90 10.09 4.84
CA LEU A 22 -17.74 9.27 4.53
C LEU A 22 -17.92 8.54 3.21
N GLU A 23 -16.81 8.25 2.53
CA GLU A 23 -16.83 7.42 1.33
C GLU A 23 -17.37 6.02 1.64
N ALA A 24 -17.96 5.35 0.63
CA ALA A 24 -18.51 4.01 0.78
C ALA A 24 -17.49 2.97 1.28
N ASP A 25 -16.20 3.20 1.04
CA ASP A 25 -15.12 2.37 1.58
C ASP A 25 -14.89 2.62 3.07
N GLU A 26 -14.81 3.88 3.50
CA GLU A 26 -14.65 4.28 4.90
C GLU A 26 -15.81 3.77 5.76
N GLN A 27 -17.04 3.92 5.28
CA GLN A 27 -18.24 3.42 5.95
C GLN A 27 -18.20 1.90 6.16
N ARG A 28 -17.68 1.14 5.19
CA ARG A 28 -17.52 -0.32 5.27
C ARG A 28 -16.51 -0.73 6.33
N VAL A 29 -15.39 -0.01 6.41
CA VAL A 29 -14.35 -0.22 7.45
C VAL A 29 -14.95 -0.02 8.84
N LEU A 30 -15.55 1.14 9.07
CA LEU A 30 -16.14 1.50 10.36
C LEU A 30 -17.21 0.50 10.81
N ARG A 31 -18.08 0.04 9.89
CA ARG A 31 -19.07 -1.00 10.18
C ARG A 31 -18.44 -2.33 10.55
N ARG A 32 -17.38 -2.76 9.85
CA ARG A 32 -16.67 -4.01 10.16
C ARG A 32 -15.99 -3.95 11.52
N VAL A 33 -15.35 -2.83 11.85
CA VAL A 33 -14.71 -2.68 13.16
C VAL A 33 -15.74 -2.59 14.29
N ALA A 34 -16.85 -1.87 14.07
CA ALA A 34 -17.98 -1.82 14.99
C ALA A 34 -18.61 -3.21 15.25
N ALA A 35 -18.68 -4.06 14.21
CA ALA A 35 -19.22 -5.41 14.30
C ALA A 35 -18.29 -6.41 15.03
N GLY A 36 -17.03 -6.05 15.30
CA GLY A 36 -16.07 -6.92 16.00
C GLY A 36 -15.63 -8.16 15.20
N SER A 37 -16.04 -8.27 13.93
CA SER A 37 -15.71 -9.39 13.04
C SER A 37 -14.59 -8.99 12.08
N PHE A 38 -13.34 -9.07 12.53
CA PHE A 38 -12.21 -8.96 11.62
C PHE A 38 -11.12 -9.97 11.97
N THR A 39 -11.28 -11.19 11.45
CA THR A 39 -10.19 -12.15 11.29
C THR A 39 -9.38 -11.69 10.08
N GLY A 40 -8.29 -10.98 10.35
CA GLY A 40 -7.42 -10.38 9.34
C GLY A 40 -6.61 -11.41 8.56
N ARG A 41 -6.22 -10.99 7.35
CA ARG A 41 -5.35 -11.64 6.35
C ARG A 41 -6.01 -12.47 5.24
N ASP A 42 -6.98 -13.32 5.52
CA ASP A 42 -7.38 -14.33 4.53
C ASP A 42 -8.05 -13.78 3.25
N ALA A 43 -8.85 -12.71 3.32
CA ALA A 43 -9.65 -12.28 2.16
C ALA A 43 -8.81 -11.64 1.02
N ASP A 44 -7.80 -10.85 1.35
CA ASP A 44 -6.93 -10.19 0.34
C ASP A 44 -5.81 -11.12 -0.15
N GLU A 45 -5.33 -12.03 0.70
CA GLU A 45 -4.30 -13.02 0.35
C GLU A 45 -4.87 -14.11 -0.59
N LEU A 46 -6.13 -14.53 -0.39
CA LEU A 46 -6.84 -15.44 -1.30
C LEU A 46 -7.18 -14.81 -2.66
N ALA A 47 -7.43 -13.49 -2.71
CA ALA A 47 -7.66 -12.78 -3.98
C ALA A 47 -6.38 -12.58 -4.80
N GLN A 48 -5.22 -12.53 -4.15
CA GLN A 48 -3.91 -12.37 -4.80
C GLN A 48 -3.31 -13.70 -5.31
N GLY A 49 -3.84 -14.85 -4.88
CA GLY A 49 -3.33 -16.18 -5.21
C GLY A 49 -3.46 -16.64 -6.66
N GLN A 50 -4.06 -15.85 -7.56
CA GLN A 50 -4.22 -16.18 -8.97
C GLN A 50 -3.49 -15.19 -9.88
N ALA A 51 -2.17 -15.04 -9.71
CA ALA A 51 -1.34 -14.43 -10.75
C ALA A 51 -1.35 -15.34 -11.98
N SER A 52 -1.85 -14.84 -13.11
CA SER A 52 -1.78 -15.57 -14.37
C SER A 52 -0.31 -15.76 -14.77
N ARG A 53 0.00 -16.82 -15.51
CA ARG A 53 1.36 -17.03 -16.06
C ARG A 53 1.87 -15.80 -16.84
N GLY A 54 0.96 -15.05 -17.45
CA GLY A 54 1.26 -13.78 -18.13
C GLY A 54 1.70 -12.66 -17.19
N ASP A 55 1.11 -12.56 -15.99
CA ASP A 55 1.49 -11.55 -15.00
C ASP A 55 2.91 -11.78 -14.46
N LEU A 56 3.25 -13.05 -14.20
CA LEU A 56 4.59 -13.44 -13.75
C LEU A 56 5.68 -13.15 -14.79
N LEU A 57 5.36 -13.36 -16.07
CA LEU A 57 6.27 -13.04 -17.18
C LEU A 57 6.40 -11.53 -17.37
N ALA A 58 5.31 -10.78 -17.32
CA ALA A 58 5.32 -9.32 -17.40
C ALA A 58 6.13 -8.70 -16.26
N ASP A 59 6.04 -9.23 -15.03
CA ASP A 59 6.79 -8.74 -13.87
C ASP A 59 8.31 -8.93 -14.04
N ARG A 60 8.71 -10.09 -14.57
CA ARG A 60 10.12 -10.36 -14.89
C ARG A 60 10.63 -9.47 -16.00
N VAL A 61 9.86 -9.29 -17.07
CA VAL A 61 10.24 -8.43 -18.20
C VAL A 61 10.34 -6.97 -17.76
N ALA A 62 9.41 -6.48 -16.94
CA ALA A 62 9.44 -5.12 -16.41
C ALA A 62 10.65 -4.90 -15.47
N ALA A 63 10.96 -5.87 -14.61
CA ALA A 63 12.11 -5.79 -13.71
C ALA A 63 13.45 -5.79 -14.45
N VAL A 64 13.58 -6.57 -15.53
CA VAL A 64 14.80 -6.62 -16.35
C VAL A 64 14.92 -5.38 -17.25
N GLY A 65 13.81 -4.96 -17.88
CA GLY A 65 13.79 -3.79 -18.76
C GLY A 65 14.00 -2.45 -18.05
N GLY A 66 13.71 -2.37 -16.75
CA GLY A 66 13.92 -1.16 -15.93
C GLY A 66 15.30 -1.01 -15.30
N SER A 67 16.22 -1.97 -15.50
CA SER A 67 17.55 -1.93 -14.90
C SER A 67 18.50 -1.02 -15.68
N TRP A 68 19.30 -0.22 -14.95
CA TRP A 68 20.38 0.59 -15.52
C TRP A 68 21.39 -0.23 -16.34
N GLY A 69 21.66 -1.48 -15.94
CA GLY A 69 22.55 -2.37 -16.70
C GLY A 69 21.99 -2.78 -18.06
N PHE A 70 20.67 -2.98 -18.16
CA PHE A 70 20.01 -3.31 -19.41
C PHE A 70 20.05 -2.13 -20.39
N ILE A 71 19.81 -0.91 -19.90
CA ILE A 71 19.86 0.32 -20.71
C ILE A 71 21.26 0.51 -21.32
N ILE A 72 22.31 0.34 -20.50
CA ILE A 72 23.70 0.47 -20.96
C ILE A 72 24.04 -0.63 -21.98
N GLY A 73 23.71 -1.90 -21.67
CA GLY A 73 23.96 -3.02 -22.58
C GLY A 73 23.23 -2.87 -23.92
N PHE A 74 21.98 -2.45 -23.89
CA PHE A 74 21.18 -2.17 -25.09
C PHE A 74 21.83 -1.05 -25.93
N GLY A 75 22.27 0.04 -25.30
CA GLY A 75 22.99 1.12 -25.98
C GLY A 75 24.30 0.66 -26.64
N VAL A 76 25.06 -0.22 -25.97
CA VAL A 76 26.28 -0.81 -26.55
C VAL A 76 25.96 -1.65 -27.79
N VAL A 77 24.91 -2.48 -27.75
CA VAL A 77 24.48 -3.28 -28.90
C VAL A 77 24.06 -2.39 -30.07
N LEU A 78 23.32 -1.31 -29.81
CA LEU A 78 22.96 -0.32 -30.84
C LEU A 78 24.20 0.35 -31.45
N MET A 79 25.18 0.73 -30.63
CA MET A 79 26.43 1.32 -31.11
C MET A 79 27.22 0.33 -31.98
N ILE A 80 27.30 -0.93 -31.58
CA ILE A 80 27.93 -1.99 -32.38
C ILE A 80 27.20 -2.16 -33.71
N TRP A 81 25.86 -2.18 -33.71
CA TRP A 81 25.06 -2.29 -34.93
C TRP A 81 25.34 -1.15 -35.92
N VAL A 82 25.36 0.08 -35.41
CA VAL A 82 25.65 1.29 -36.21
C VAL A 82 27.05 1.20 -36.79
N VAL A 83 28.08 0.93 -35.98
CA VAL A 83 29.48 0.84 -36.43
C VAL A 83 29.68 -0.26 -37.48
N LEU A 84 29.06 -1.42 -37.28
CA LEU A 84 29.14 -2.53 -38.22
C LEU A 84 28.53 -2.14 -39.58
N ASN A 85 27.33 -1.53 -39.58
CA ASN A 85 26.62 -1.20 -40.81
C ASN A 85 27.12 0.09 -41.49
N SER A 86 27.75 1.02 -40.78
CA SER A 86 28.24 2.28 -41.37
C SER A 86 29.72 2.28 -41.74
N GLY A 87 30.59 1.65 -40.95
CA GLY A 87 32.04 1.75 -41.13
C GLY A 87 32.70 0.42 -41.47
N ALA A 88 32.35 -0.65 -40.75
CA ALA A 88 33.05 -1.92 -40.88
C ALA A 88 32.70 -2.65 -42.19
N LEU A 89 31.41 -2.76 -42.54
CA LEU A 89 31.00 -3.44 -43.78
C LEU A 89 31.45 -2.67 -45.03
N GLU A 90 31.39 -1.34 -45.00
CA GLU A 90 31.82 -0.49 -46.11
C GLU A 90 33.34 -0.56 -46.32
N MET A 91 34.15 -0.54 -45.25
CA MET A 91 35.61 -0.77 -45.34
C MET A 91 35.97 -2.18 -45.81
N LEU A 92 35.18 -3.20 -45.49
CA LEU A 92 35.39 -4.57 -45.98
C LEU A 92 34.86 -4.81 -47.41
N GLY A 93 34.26 -3.80 -48.06
CA GLY A 93 33.73 -3.89 -49.43
C GLY A 93 32.41 -4.67 -49.54
N TRP A 94 31.73 -4.92 -48.43
CA TRP A 94 30.45 -5.63 -48.39
C TRP A 94 29.30 -4.61 -48.41
N ARG A 95 28.19 -4.95 -49.07
CA ARG A 95 27.00 -4.09 -49.05
C ARG A 95 26.43 -4.05 -47.63
N PRO A 96 26.26 -2.86 -47.02
CA PRO A 96 25.63 -2.73 -45.72
C PRO A 96 24.24 -3.36 -45.71
N PHE A 97 23.89 -4.07 -44.63
CA PHE A 97 22.56 -4.64 -44.46
C PHE A 97 21.53 -3.54 -44.13
N ASP A 98 21.91 -2.58 -43.28
CA ASP A 98 21.08 -1.45 -42.88
C ASP A 98 21.88 -0.14 -43.02
N ALA A 99 22.00 0.38 -44.25
CA ALA A 99 22.73 1.62 -44.52
C ALA A 99 22.03 2.84 -43.89
N TYR A 100 22.80 3.89 -43.61
CA TYR A 100 22.24 5.18 -43.16
C TYR A 100 21.14 5.62 -44.16
N PRO A 101 19.89 5.88 -43.70
CA PRO A 101 19.48 6.32 -42.36
C PRO A 101 18.96 5.23 -41.37
N PHE A 102 19.35 3.96 -41.52
CA PHE A 102 19.01 2.84 -40.61
C PHE A 102 17.50 2.54 -40.49
N ILE A 103 16.84 2.26 -41.61
CA ILE A 103 15.38 2.03 -41.67
C ILE A 103 15.00 0.79 -40.87
N PHE A 104 15.81 -0.28 -40.91
CA PHE A 104 15.49 -1.52 -40.20
C PHE A 104 15.61 -1.34 -38.69
N LEU A 105 16.68 -0.69 -38.24
CA LEU A 105 16.86 -0.36 -36.82
C LEU A 105 15.70 0.50 -36.30
N ASN A 106 15.31 1.52 -37.07
CA ASN A 106 14.20 2.39 -36.70
C ASN A 106 12.87 1.62 -36.58
N LEU A 107 12.59 0.73 -37.53
CA LEU A 107 11.41 -0.12 -37.51
C LEU A 107 11.38 -1.01 -36.26
N MET A 108 12.51 -1.65 -35.93
CA MET A 108 12.64 -2.50 -34.75
C MET A 108 12.43 -1.72 -33.45
N LEU A 109 13.06 -0.54 -33.31
CA LEU A 109 12.89 0.33 -32.14
C LEU A 109 11.43 0.81 -31.99
N SER A 110 10.78 1.14 -33.11
CA SER A 110 9.39 1.57 -33.11
C SER A 110 8.44 0.46 -32.65
N MET A 111 8.63 -0.77 -33.13
CA MET A 111 7.86 -1.92 -32.65
C MET A 111 8.11 -2.21 -31.17
N LEU A 112 9.36 -2.14 -30.73
CA LEU A 112 9.74 -2.35 -29.33
C LEU A 112 9.04 -1.34 -28.42
N ALA A 113 9.08 -0.05 -28.77
CA ALA A 113 8.42 1.01 -28.02
C ALA A 113 6.89 0.85 -28.00
N ALA A 114 6.28 0.46 -29.13
CA ALA A 114 4.83 0.25 -29.22
C ALA A 114 4.34 -0.86 -28.29
N VAL A 115 5.12 -1.94 -28.12
CA VAL A 115 4.81 -3.04 -27.19
C VAL A 115 5.14 -2.69 -25.74
N GLN A 116 6.14 -1.84 -25.50
CA GLN A 116 6.54 -1.42 -24.14
C GLN A 116 5.45 -0.61 -23.42
N ALA A 117 4.83 0.36 -24.09
CA ALA A 117 3.83 1.24 -23.47
C ALA A 117 2.66 0.49 -22.77
N PRO A 118 1.97 -0.47 -23.41
CA PRO A 118 0.89 -1.21 -22.76
C PRO A 118 1.40 -2.16 -21.66
N ILE A 119 2.58 -2.77 -21.80
CA ILE A 119 3.17 -3.62 -20.75
C ILE A 119 3.46 -2.78 -19.49
N ILE A 120 4.05 -1.60 -19.67
CA ILE A 120 4.30 -0.64 -18.59
C ILE A 120 2.97 -0.23 -17.96
N LEU A 121 1.95 0.12 -18.74
CA LEU A 121 0.63 0.51 -18.24
C LEU A 121 -0.06 -0.62 -17.47
N MET A 122 0.01 -1.87 -17.95
CA MET A 122 -0.52 -3.05 -17.26
C MET A 122 0.21 -3.28 -15.93
N SER A 123 1.53 -3.12 -15.92
CA SER A 123 2.34 -3.24 -14.70
C SER A 123 2.00 -2.14 -13.69
N GLN A 124 1.87 -0.90 -14.14
CA GLN A 124 1.45 0.23 -13.32
C GLN A 124 0.04 0.04 -12.76
N ASN A 125 -0.93 -0.38 -13.57
CA ASN A 125 -2.30 -0.63 -13.12
C ASN A 125 -2.38 -1.76 -12.07
N ARG A 126 -1.51 -2.77 -12.17
CA ARG A 126 -1.38 -3.83 -11.17
C ARG A 126 -0.73 -3.31 -9.87
N GLN A 127 0.34 -2.52 -9.96
CA GLN A 127 0.98 -1.92 -8.78
C GLN A 127 0.02 -0.96 -8.06
N ALA A 128 -0.63 -0.04 -8.78
CA ALA A 128 -1.60 0.90 -8.21
C ALA A 128 -2.75 0.18 -7.48
N ARG A 129 -3.21 -0.98 -7.98
CA ARG A 129 -4.20 -1.79 -7.28
C ARG A 129 -3.66 -2.38 -5.98
N LYS A 130 -2.42 -2.90 -5.96
CA LYS A 130 -1.77 -3.39 -4.75
C LYS A 130 -1.55 -2.26 -3.73
N ASP A 131 -1.12 -1.09 -4.19
CA ASP A 131 -0.89 0.08 -3.35
C ASP A 131 -2.20 0.54 -2.69
N ARG A 132 -3.31 0.56 -3.46
CA ARG A 132 -4.64 0.90 -2.92
C ARG A 132 -5.11 -0.08 -1.86
N ILE A 133 -4.88 -1.38 -2.04
CA ILE A 133 -5.23 -2.41 -1.04
C ILE A 133 -4.39 -2.23 0.22
N THR A 134 -3.07 -2.06 0.06
CA THR A 134 -2.14 -1.85 1.18
C THR A 134 -2.51 -0.60 1.99
N ALA A 135 -2.79 0.52 1.31
CA ALA A 135 -3.21 1.75 1.96
C ALA A 135 -4.52 1.60 2.75
N ARG A 136 -5.49 0.84 2.24
CA ARG A 136 -6.73 0.53 2.97
C ARG A 136 -6.44 -0.29 4.22
N HIS A 137 -5.63 -1.33 4.09
CA HIS A 137 -5.27 -2.19 5.23
C HIS A 137 -4.53 -1.40 6.32
N ASP A 138 -3.57 -0.55 5.95
CA ASP A 138 -2.85 0.31 6.89
C ASP A 138 -3.78 1.28 7.62
N TYR A 139 -4.75 1.85 6.90
CA TYR A 139 -5.79 2.68 7.49
C TYR A 139 -6.66 1.91 8.50
N GLU A 140 -7.10 0.69 8.17
CA GLU A 140 -7.86 -0.17 9.06
C GLU A 140 -7.09 -0.51 10.35
N VAL A 141 -5.81 -0.86 10.22
CA VAL A 141 -4.92 -1.16 11.36
C VAL A 141 -4.72 0.07 12.25
N ASN A 142 -4.51 1.24 11.65
CA ASN A 142 -4.36 2.48 12.41
C ASN A 142 -5.64 2.81 13.20
N LEU A 143 -6.80 2.69 12.57
CA LEU A 143 -8.10 2.93 13.22
C LEU A 143 -8.32 1.98 14.40
N ARG A 144 -7.97 0.70 14.24
CA ARG A 144 -8.01 -0.28 15.33
C ARG A 144 -7.10 0.11 16.49
N THR A 145 -5.87 0.50 16.19
CA THR A 145 -4.89 0.91 17.20
C THR A 145 -5.42 2.09 18.02
N GLN A 146 -6.04 3.07 17.37
CA GLN A 146 -6.67 4.20 18.05
C GLN A 146 -7.81 3.77 18.98
N MET A 147 -8.67 2.83 18.56
CA MET A 147 -9.72 2.29 19.44
C MET A 147 -9.17 1.54 20.64
N GLU A 148 -8.12 0.75 20.46
CA GLU A 148 -7.47 0.04 21.56
C GLU A 148 -6.86 1.03 22.55
N ILE A 149 -6.25 2.12 22.08
CA ILE A 149 -5.75 3.22 22.92
C ILE A 149 -6.90 3.88 23.69
N LEU A 150 -7.99 4.28 23.04
CA LEU A 150 -9.14 4.90 23.71
C LEU A 150 -9.74 3.98 24.77
N ARG A 151 -9.85 2.68 24.47
CA ARG A 151 -10.33 1.68 25.42
C ARG A 151 -9.40 1.52 26.61
N LEU A 152 -8.08 1.58 26.39
CA LEU A 152 -7.08 1.55 27.45
C LEU A 152 -7.15 2.81 28.32
N SER A 153 -7.23 3.99 27.71
CA SER A 153 -7.38 5.28 28.41
C SER A 153 -8.62 5.29 29.30
N HIS A 154 -9.76 4.82 28.80
CA HIS A 154 -10.98 4.73 29.61
C HIS A 154 -10.82 3.77 30.81
N ARG A 155 -10.15 2.63 30.62
CA ARG A 155 -9.82 1.72 31.74
C ARG A 155 -8.93 2.40 32.77
N ILE A 156 -7.90 3.13 32.34
CA ILE A 156 -7.00 3.87 33.23
C ILE A 156 -7.78 4.93 34.00
N GLU A 157 -8.66 5.70 33.35
CA GLU A 157 -9.51 6.69 34.02
C GLU A 157 -10.43 6.06 35.06
N THR A 158 -11.09 4.94 34.73
CA THR A 158 -11.97 4.25 35.69
C THR A 158 -11.20 3.76 36.92
N LEU A 159 -9.99 3.20 36.73
CA LEU A 159 -9.12 2.78 37.84
C LEU A 159 -8.64 3.99 38.66
N ALA A 160 -8.26 5.09 38.00
CA ALA A 160 -7.84 6.32 38.68
C ALA A 160 -8.98 6.94 39.51
N GLN A 161 -10.22 6.88 39.02
CA GLN A 161 -11.40 7.34 39.74
C GLN A 161 -11.68 6.45 40.96
N ALA A 162 -11.63 5.12 40.81
CA ALA A 162 -11.83 4.18 41.92
C ALA A 162 -10.79 4.40 43.03
N ALA A 163 -9.49 4.50 42.67
CA ALA A 163 -8.43 4.76 43.64
C ALA A 163 -8.57 6.12 44.36
N ARG A 164 -9.09 7.14 43.68
CA ARG A 164 -9.39 8.45 44.30
C ARG A 164 -10.57 8.38 45.26
N ALA A 165 -11.58 7.56 44.97
CA ALA A 165 -12.72 7.34 45.85
C ALA A 165 -12.28 6.66 47.15
N GLU A 166 -11.49 5.58 47.07
CA GLU A 166 -10.93 4.90 48.24
C GLU A 166 -10.11 5.82 49.14
N ARG A 167 -9.26 6.69 48.56
CA ARG A 167 -8.49 7.68 49.34
C ARG A 167 -9.38 8.69 50.06
N ARG A 168 -10.50 9.11 49.46
CA ARG A 168 -11.44 10.03 50.11
C ARG A 168 -12.12 9.36 51.29
N GLU A 169 -12.55 8.11 51.15
CA GLU A 169 -13.17 7.35 52.24
C GLU A 169 -12.18 7.14 53.41
N ALA A 170 -10.93 6.77 53.11
CA ALA A 170 -9.89 6.62 54.12
C ALA A 170 -9.51 7.95 54.81
N GLY A 171 -9.61 9.09 54.13
CA GLY A 171 -9.34 10.42 54.70
C GLY A 171 -10.49 11.02 55.51
N THR A 172 -11.70 10.42 55.46
CA THR A 172 -12.90 10.92 56.16
C THR A 172 -13.26 10.08 57.40
N ALA A 173 -12.53 9.00 57.68
CA ALA A 173 -12.72 8.19 58.88
C ALA A 173 -12.40 9.02 60.15
N PRO A 174 -13.30 9.10 61.15
CA PRO A 174 -13.05 9.83 62.39
C PRO A 174 -11.77 9.33 63.06
N ILE A 175 -10.85 10.24 63.42
CA ILE A 175 -9.68 9.88 64.21
C ILE A 175 -10.19 9.31 65.55
N PRO A 176 -9.97 8.01 65.86
CA PRO A 176 -10.43 7.44 67.11
C PRO A 176 -9.63 8.09 68.25
N GLY A 177 -10.27 9.00 68.99
CA GLY A 177 -9.69 9.61 70.19
C GLY A 177 -9.64 11.14 70.28
N GLN A 178 -10.37 11.91 69.46
CA GLN A 178 -10.52 13.35 69.75
C GLN A 178 -11.58 13.56 70.84
N PRO A 179 -11.23 14.14 72.01
CA PRO A 179 -12.20 14.46 73.05
C PRO A 179 -13.09 15.62 72.59
N GLU A 180 -14.40 15.47 72.78
CA GLU A 180 -15.38 16.52 72.54
C GLU A 180 -15.09 17.71 73.47
N ALA A 181 -14.97 18.91 72.89
CA ALA A 181 -14.79 20.18 73.59
C ALA A 181 -15.93 21.13 73.22
#